data_AF-A0A2D5B7Y3-F1
#
_entry.id   AF-A0A2D5B7Y3-F1
#
_cell.length_a   1.000
_cell.length_b   1.000
_cell.length_c   1.000
_cell.angle_alpha   90.00
_cell.angle_beta   90.00
_cell.angle_gamma   90.00
#
_symmetry.space_group_name_H-M   'P 1'
#
loop_
_entity.id
_entity.type
_entity.pdbx_description
1 polymer ?
#
loop_
_entity_poly.entity_id
_entity_poly.type
_entity_poly.pdbx_seq_one_letter_code
_entity_poly.pdbx_strand_id
1 'polypeptide(L)' 'MPTVDFTTWCTRVRNRLAEVERLYDLAIGEVLKVSDTSIRDLTELHGYGWTAAEASACIIENAGLR' A
#
# COMPACT_ATOMS: atom_id res chain seq x y z
N MET A 1 5.11 -10.95 18.70
CA MET A 1 5.64 -9.75 18.03
C MET A 1 4.69 -8.60 18.33
N PRO A 2 5.16 -7.39 18.68
CA PRO A 2 4.24 -6.26 18.79
C PRO A 2 3.75 -5.97 17.38
N THR A 3 2.48 -6.26 17.14
CA THR A 3 1.77 -5.91 15.91
C THR A 3 1.80 -4.39 15.81
N VAL A 4 2.57 -3.85 14.85
CA VAL A 4 2.55 -2.42 14.52
C VAL A 4 1.09 -2.02 14.36
N ASP A 5 0.69 -0.92 15.00
CA ASP A 5 -0.68 -0.42 14.91
C ASP A 5 -1.05 -0.10 13.45
N PHE A 6 -2.33 -0.23 13.12
CA PHE A 6 -2.80 -0.05 11.74
C PHE A 6 -2.40 1.32 11.17
N THR A 7 -2.45 2.38 11.97
CA THR A 7 -2.13 3.73 11.51
C THR A 7 -0.67 3.83 11.09
N THR A 8 0.27 3.41 11.94
CA THR A 8 1.70 3.38 11.61
C THR A 8 1.99 2.47 10.41
N TRP A 9 1.35 1.30 10.35
CA TRP A 9 1.49 0.39 9.22
C TRP A 9 0.99 1.02 7.91
N CYS A 10 -0.18 1.64 7.94
CA CYS A 10 -0.82 2.26 6.78
C CYS A 10 -0.01 3.46 6.29
N THR A 11 0.54 4.29 7.19
CA THR A 11 1.48 5.35 6.82
C THR A 11 2.69 4.80 6.08
N ARG A 12 3.26 3.67 6.51
CA ARG A 12 4.40 3.03 5.82
C ARG A 12 4.03 2.52 4.43
N VAL A 13 2.85 1.92 4.26
CA VAL A 13 2.33 1.51 2.95
C VAL A 13 2.21 2.73 2.05
N ARG A 14 1.51 3.78 2.51
CA ARG A 14 1.30 4.99 1.71
C ARG A 14 2.61 5.70 1.33
N ASN A 15 3.59 5.74 2.21
CA ASN A 15 4.90 6.33 1.90
C ASN A 15 5.60 5.57 0.77
N ARG A 16 5.56 4.22 0.79
CA ARG A 16 6.13 3.40 -0.30
C ARG A 16 5.39 3.59 -1.62
N LEU A 17 4.06 3.63 -1.58
CA LEU A 17 3.27 3.89 -2.78
C LEU A 17 3.56 5.29 -3.33
N ALA A 18 3.71 6.31 -2.48
CA ALA A 18 4.08 7.66 -2.90
C ALA A 18 5.47 7.74 -3.54
N GLU A 19 6.43 6.94 -3.07
CA GLU A 19 7.74 6.82 -3.72
C GLU A 19 7.63 6.26 -5.14
N VAL A 20 6.79 5.24 -5.33
CA VAL A 20 6.49 4.66 -6.65
C VAL A 20 5.74 5.66 -7.53
N GLU A 21 4.71 6.31 -7.01
CA GLU A 21 3.97 7.35 -7.74
C GLU A 21 4.91 8.43 -8.26
N ARG A 22 5.88 8.87 -7.45
CA ARG A 22 6.91 9.83 -7.87
C ARG A 22 7.84 9.27 -8.97
N LEU A 23 8.18 7.98 -8.94
CA LEU A 23 9.04 7.36 -9.96
C LEU A 23 8.35 7.25 -11.32
N TYR A 24 7.04 7.01 -11.33
CA TYR A 24 6.23 6.89 -12.55
C TYR A 24 5.48 8.17 -12.93
N ASP A 25 5.78 9.30 -12.27
CA ASP A 25 5.12 10.61 -12.46
C ASP A 25 3.58 10.54 -12.35
N LEU A 26 3.09 9.73 -11.40
CA LEU A 26 1.68 9.55 -11.09
C LEU A 26 1.22 10.53 -10.01
N ALA A 27 -0.07 10.83 -10.01
CA ALA A 27 -0.70 11.61 -8.94
C ALA A 27 -0.67 10.82 -7.61
N ILE A 28 -0.61 11.54 -6.49
CA ILE A 28 -0.62 10.92 -5.16
C ILE A 28 -1.93 10.16 -4.94
N GLY A 29 -1.83 8.88 -4.57
CA GLY A 29 -2.95 7.98 -4.39
C GLY A 29 -3.49 7.34 -5.68
N GLU A 30 -2.90 7.64 -6.84
CA GLU A 30 -3.32 7.03 -8.11
C GLU A 30 -3.03 5.52 -8.11
N VAL A 31 -1.96 5.05 -7.46
CA VAL A 31 -1.65 3.62 -7.40
C VAL A 31 -2.75 2.85 -6.67
N LEU A 32 -3.25 3.37 -5.54
CA LEU A 32 -4.38 2.77 -4.81
C LEU A 32 -5.66 2.77 -5.64
N LYS A 33 -5.87 3.81 -6.44
CA LYS A 33 -7.05 3.95 -7.31
C LYS A 33 -7.01 2.97 -8.49
N VAL A 34 -5.86 2.84 -9.14
CA VAL A 34 -5.67 1.92 -10.28
C VAL A 34 -5.71 0.46 -9.82
N SER A 35 -5.20 0.15 -8.63
CA SER A 35 -5.26 -1.20 -8.04
C SER A 35 -6.60 -1.54 -7.38
N ASP A 36 -7.61 -0.66 -7.48
CA ASP A 36 -8.93 -0.77 -6.82
C ASP A 36 -8.82 -1.12 -5.31
N THR A 37 -7.81 -0.56 -4.64
CA THR A 37 -7.51 -0.88 -3.24
C THR A 37 -8.14 0.14 -2.31
N SER A 38 -9.12 -0.30 -1.53
CA SER A 38 -9.81 0.51 -0.53
C SER A 38 -9.14 0.47 0.84
N ILE A 39 -9.57 1.36 1.75
CA ILE A 39 -9.18 1.33 3.17
C ILE A 39 -9.58 0.01 3.84
N ARG A 40 -10.68 -0.61 3.40
CA ARG A 40 -11.12 -1.89 3.94
C ARG A 40 -10.11 -2.99 3.59
N ASP A 41 -9.64 -3.02 2.34
CA ASP A 41 -8.63 -4.00 1.91
C ASP A 41 -7.33 -3.83 2.69
N LEU A 42 -6.90 -2.57 2.90
CA LEU A 42 -5.74 -2.27 3.75
C LEU A 42 -5.93 -2.78 5.20
N THR A 43 -7.13 -2.67 5.74
CA THR A 43 -7.46 -3.16 7.08
C THR A 43 -7.42 -4.69 7.14
N GLU A 44 -7.94 -5.35 6.10
CA GLU A 44 -7.90 -6.82 5.99
C GLU A 44 -6.46 -7.33 5.85
N LEU A 45 -5.64 -6.73 4.98
CA LEU A 45 -4.22 -7.07 4.83
C LEU A 45 -3.44 -6.92 6.16
N HIS A 46 -3.67 -5.83 6.89
CA HIS A 46 -3.09 -5.65 8.23
C HIS A 46 -3.57 -6.70 9.22
N GLY A 47 -4.86 -7.04 9.20
CA GLY A 47 -5.46 -8.10 10.02
C GLY A 47 -4.90 -9.50 9.71
N TYR A 48 -4.53 -9.76 8.45
CA TYR A 48 -3.83 -10.97 8.04
C TYR A 48 -2.34 -10.98 8.44
N GLY A 49 -1.84 -9.90 9.05
CA GLY A 49 -0.46 -9.80 9.51
C GLY A 49 0.54 -9.48 8.40
N TRP A 50 0.07 -9.00 7.25
CA TRP A 50 0.96 -8.60 6.16
C TRP A 50 1.85 -7.45 6.60
N THR A 51 3.13 -7.51 6.22
CA THR A 51 4.02 -6.37 6.39
C THR A 51 3.63 -5.26 5.42
N ALA A 52 4.00 -4.03 5.76
CA ALA A 52 3.81 -2.90 4.84
C ALA A 52 4.57 -3.08 3.52
N ALA A 53 5.52 -4.02 3.43
CA ALA A 53 6.33 -4.25 2.22
C ALA A 53 5.60 -5.19 1.28
N GLU A 54 5.11 -6.30 1.81
CA GLU A 54 4.28 -7.27 1.08
C GLU A 54 3.01 -6.60 0.55
N ALA A 55 2.33 -5.82 1.39
CA ALA A 55 1.12 -5.11 0.99
C ALA A 55 1.40 -4.10 -0.12
N SER A 56 2.44 -3.26 0.01
CA SER A 56 2.79 -2.30 -1.04
C SER A 56 3.17 -3.01 -2.35
N ALA A 57 3.95 -4.08 -2.30
CA ALA A 57 4.38 -4.82 -3.49
C ALA A 57 3.19 -5.42 -4.24
N CYS A 58 2.25 -6.04 -3.52
CA CYS A 58 1.02 -6.58 -4.10
C CYS A 58 0.14 -5.49 -4.73
N ILE A 59 -0.01 -4.34 -4.08
CA ILE A 59 -0.77 -3.19 -4.62
C ILE A 59 -0.13 -2.67 -5.91
N ILE A 60 1.20 -2.51 -5.93
CA ILE A 60 1.96 -2.04 -7.09
C ILE A 60 1.82 -3.02 -8.26
N GLU A 61 1.93 -4.33 -7.99
CA GLU A 61 1.75 -5.38 -8.99
C GLU A 61 0.34 -5.37 -9.58
N ASN A 62 -0.70 -5.24 -8.73
CA ASN A 62 -2.09 -5.11 -9.17
C ASN A 62 -2.34 -3.84 -9.99
N ALA A 63 -1.59 -2.75 -9.73
CA ALA A 63 -1.62 -1.55 -10.55
C ALA A 63 -0.91 -1.70 -11.91
N GLY A 64 -0.29 -2.86 -12.17
CA GLY A 64 0.44 -3.13 -13.41
C GLY A 64 1.81 -2.43 -13.50
N LEU A 65 2.33 -1.93 -12.38
CA LEU A 65 3.63 -1.30 -12.30
C LEU A 65 4.69 -2.35 -11.94
N ARG A 66 5.77 -2.42 -12.72
CA ARG A 66 6.89 -3.36 -12.55
C ARG A 66 8.22 -2.62 -12.53
#